data_AF-A0A7S1WPN1-F1
#
_entry.id   AF-A0A7S1WPN1-F1
#
_cell.length_a   1.000
_cell.length_b   1.000
_cell.length_c   1.000
_cell.angle_alpha   90.00
_cell.angle_beta   90.00
_cell.angle_gamma   90.00
#
_symmetry.space_group_name_H-M   'P 1'
#
loop_
_entity.id
_entity.type
_entity.pdbx_description
1 polymer ?
#
loop_
_entity_poly.entity_id
_entity_poly.type
_entity_poly.pdbx_seq_one_letter_code
_entity_poly.pdbx_strand_id
1 'polypeptide(L)'
;LLLFLLFCVTGLNVYISYVFRGIDNELVAREESGFYRALFGYGMALVVAVPVIGFYRFMQMTLARHWRSFLCVFFLERYLSRRAYYRLDSNSEGTDIDNPDQRLTEDIDYFTSESLSFLLDVLGGILDLISFAAILWVTSQSLMGSLLAYASVGTIIALVVGQRLVEINYESLKKEADLRYSLIHIRDNAEAI
;
A
#
# COMPACT_ATOMS: atom_id res chain seq x y z
N LEU A 1 -2.96 19.44 -3.82
CA LEU A 1 -1.56 19.18 -4.23
C LEU A 1 -1.27 17.69 -4.40
N LEU A 2 -1.45 16.85 -3.38
CA LEU A 2 -1.12 15.41 -3.48
C LEU A 2 -1.87 14.68 -4.61
N LEU A 3 -3.18 14.92 -4.75
CA LEU A 3 -3.96 14.35 -5.87
C LEU A 3 -3.46 14.84 -7.24
N PHE A 4 -3.05 16.11 -7.36
CA PHE A 4 -2.46 16.63 -8.59
C PHE A 4 -1.15 15.91 -8.92
N LEU A 5 -0.29 15.70 -7.92
CA LEU A 5 0.95 14.93 -8.07
C LEU A 5 0.67 13.48 -8.45
N LEU A 6 -0.37 12.85 -7.90
CA LEU A 6 -0.82 11.52 -8.31
C LEU A 6 -1.15 11.49 -9.81
N PHE A 7 -1.95 12.43 -10.31
CA PHE A 7 -2.22 12.56 -11.75
C PHE A 7 -0.95 12.77 -12.57
N CYS A 8 -0.01 13.59 -12.10
CA CYS A 8 1.29 13.77 -12.77
C CYS A 8 2.11 12.48 -12.83
N VAL A 9 2.16 11.71 -11.74
CA VAL A 9 2.88 10.44 -11.67
C VAL A 9 2.26 9.41 -12.60
N THR A 10 0.93 9.25 -12.60
CA THR A 10 0.24 8.37 -13.54
C THR A 10 0.47 8.80 -14.99
N GLY A 11 0.38 10.10 -15.30
CA GLY A 11 0.68 10.62 -16.63
C GLY A 11 2.12 10.37 -17.08
N LEU A 12 3.09 10.50 -16.16
CA LEU A 12 4.49 10.16 -16.41
C LEU A 12 4.67 8.67 -16.67
N ASN A 13 4.02 7.79 -15.91
CA ASN A 13 4.06 6.35 -16.14
C ASN A 13 3.56 5.99 -17.55
N VAL A 14 2.45 6.60 -17.99
CA VAL A 14 1.94 6.44 -19.34
C VAL A 14 2.94 6.97 -20.38
N TYR A 15 3.48 8.16 -20.19
CA TYR A 15 4.46 8.75 -21.09
C TYR A 15 5.72 7.89 -21.24
N ILE A 16 6.28 7.42 -20.11
CA ILE A 16 7.44 6.52 -20.09
C ILE A 16 7.14 5.24 -20.85
N SER A 17 5.93 4.67 -20.71
CA SER A 17 5.52 3.48 -21.46
C SER A 17 5.49 3.73 -22.98
N TYR A 18 5.07 4.91 -23.43
CA TYR A 18 5.14 5.28 -24.85
C TYR A 18 6.57 5.44 -25.37
N VAL A 19 7.45 6.10 -24.59
CA VAL A 19 8.85 6.25 -24.97
C VAL A 19 9.56 4.89 -25.02
N PHE A 20 9.26 4.00 -24.06
CA PHE A 20 9.77 2.64 -24.03
C PHE A 20 9.30 1.83 -25.26
N ARG A 21 8.03 1.94 -25.64
CA ARG A 21 7.51 1.35 -26.90
C ARG A 21 8.30 1.83 -28.13
N GLY A 22 8.74 3.09 -28.13
CA GLY A 22 9.60 3.62 -29.18
C GLY A 22 10.92 2.85 -29.29
N ILE A 23 11.56 2.54 -28.16
CA ILE A 23 12.79 1.74 -28.12
C ILE A 23 12.55 0.35 -28.72
N ASP A 24 11.47 -0.33 -28.31
CA ASP A 24 11.14 -1.68 -28.81
C ASP A 24 10.91 -1.66 -30.33
N ASN A 25 10.20 -0.66 -30.85
CA ASN A 25 9.93 -0.54 -32.28
C ASN A 25 11.22 -0.35 -33.09
N GLU A 26 12.13 0.53 -32.65
CA GLU A 26 13.41 0.78 -33.33
C GLU A 26 14.33 -0.45 -33.27
N LEU A 27 14.31 -1.17 -32.15
CA LEU A 27 15.06 -2.42 -31.98
C LEU A 27 14.55 -3.51 -32.94
N VAL A 28 13.23 -3.64 -33.09
CA VAL A 28 12.61 -4.57 -34.05
C VAL A 28 12.91 -4.15 -35.50
N ALA A 29 12.88 -2.85 -35.79
CA ALA A 29 13.22 -2.30 -37.10
C ALA A 29 14.72 -2.38 -37.44
N ARG A 30 15.58 -2.67 -36.46
CA ARG A 30 17.05 -2.71 -36.58
C ARG A 30 17.64 -1.37 -37.05
N GLU A 31 17.04 -0.26 -36.63
CA GLU A 31 17.47 1.10 -36.98
C GLU A 31 18.33 1.67 -35.84
N GLU A 32 19.66 1.69 -36.04
CA GLU A 32 20.60 2.08 -34.97
C GLU A 32 20.41 3.55 -34.53
N SER A 33 20.23 4.49 -35.47
CA SER A 33 20.07 5.91 -35.13
C SER A 33 18.74 6.22 -34.45
N GLY A 34 17.66 5.54 -34.81
CA GLY A 34 16.35 5.58 -34.16
C GLY A 34 16.44 5.10 -32.72
N PHE A 35 17.14 3.98 -32.51
CA PHE A 35 17.35 3.42 -31.18
C PHE A 35 18.04 4.40 -30.22
N TYR A 36 19.16 5.02 -30.63
CA TYR A 36 19.86 5.98 -29.76
C TYR A 36 19.02 7.23 -29.47
N ARG A 37 18.21 7.70 -30.43
CA ARG A 37 17.26 8.81 -30.21
C ARG A 37 16.18 8.44 -29.19
N ALA A 38 15.58 7.26 -29.32
CA ALA A 38 14.58 6.76 -28.40
C ALA A 38 15.17 6.54 -26.98
N LEU A 39 16.39 6.00 -26.90
CA LEU A 39 17.11 5.81 -25.64
C LEU A 39 17.41 7.14 -24.95
N PHE A 40 17.85 8.15 -25.69
CA PHE A 40 18.07 9.49 -25.13
C PHE A 40 16.77 10.11 -24.63
N GLY A 41 15.68 9.98 -25.40
CA GLY A 41 14.34 10.41 -24.97
C GLY A 41 13.89 9.75 -23.66
N TYR A 42 14.15 8.44 -23.51
CA TYR A 42 13.88 7.70 -22.29
C TYR A 42 14.72 8.20 -21.11
N GLY A 43 16.01 8.42 -21.33
CA GLY A 43 16.89 9.00 -20.31
C GLY A 43 16.40 10.36 -19.81
N MET A 44 15.98 11.25 -20.73
CA MET A 44 15.42 12.55 -20.38
C MET A 44 14.08 12.43 -19.63
N ALA A 45 13.23 11.47 -20.02
CA ALA A 45 12.00 11.18 -19.31
C ALA A 45 12.27 10.78 -17.86
N LEU A 46 13.29 9.95 -17.61
CA LEU A 46 13.68 9.55 -16.26
C LEU A 46 14.21 10.71 -15.41
N VAL A 47 15.02 11.60 -16.01
CA VAL A 47 15.53 12.80 -15.31
C VAL A 47 14.40 13.66 -14.76
N VAL A 48 13.27 13.73 -15.47
CA VAL A 48 12.07 14.44 -15.01
C VAL A 48 11.21 13.59 -14.07
N ALA A 49 11.07 12.29 -14.35
CA ALA A 49 10.17 11.43 -13.60
C ALA A 49 10.66 11.16 -12.17
N VAL A 50 11.96 10.90 -11.99
CA VAL A 50 12.55 10.60 -10.68
C VAL A 50 12.26 11.70 -9.63
N PRO A 51 12.53 13.00 -9.88
CA PRO A 51 12.23 14.03 -8.90
C PRO A 51 10.73 14.21 -8.66
N VAL A 52 9.87 14.04 -9.68
CA VAL A 52 8.42 14.15 -9.52
C VAL A 52 7.87 13.02 -8.64
N ILE A 53 8.28 11.77 -8.90
CA ILE A 53 7.89 10.60 -8.10
C ILE A 53 8.45 10.72 -6.67
N GLY A 54 9.70 11.15 -6.54
CA GLY A 54 10.32 11.40 -5.24
C GLY A 54 9.58 12.47 -4.44
N PHE A 55 9.19 13.58 -5.09
CA PHE A 55 8.43 14.65 -4.44
C PHE A 55 7.02 14.21 -4.07
N TYR A 56 6.34 13.43 -4.92
CA TYR A 56 5.06 12.81 -4.61
C TYR A 56 5.13 11.95 -3.35
N ARG A 57 6.10 11.03 -3.29
CA ARG A 57 6.32 10.16 -2.12
C ARG A 57 6.65 10.98 -0.87
N PHE A 58 7.47 12.02 -1.01
CA PHE A 58 7.79 12.93 0.08
C PHE A 58 6.55 13.65 0.62
N MET A 59 5.66 14.12 -0.26
CA MET A 59 4.40 14.75 0.13
C MET A 59 3.44 13.78 0.83
N GLN A 60 3.35 12.53 0.37
CA GLN A 60 2.57 11.48 1.04
C GLN A 60 3.08 11.22 2.46
N MET A 61 4.39 11.00 2.63
CA MET A 61 5.00 10.79 3.95
C MET A 61 4.84 12.00 4.87
N THR A 62 4.93 13.21 4.32
CA THR A 62 4.74 14.45 5.07
C THR A 62 3.30 14.57 5.57
N LEU A 63 2.32 14.28 4.72
CA LEU A 63 0.91 14.32 5.10
C LEU A 63 0.58 13.27 6.17
N ALA A 64 1.03 12.02 5.99
CA ALA A 64 0.87 10.96 6.98
C ALA A 64 1.42 11.38 8.35
N ARG A 65 2.62 11.99 8.38
CA ARG A 65 3.24 12.47 9.61
C ARG A 65 2.45 13.58 10.30
N HIS A 66 1.98 14.58 9.55
CA HIS A 66 1.17 15.67 10.13
C HIS A 66 -0.15 15.12 10.67
N TRP A 67 -0.77 14.19 9.95
CA TRP A 67 -2.00 13.55 10.38
C TRP A 67 -1.80 12.71 11.64
N ARG A 68 -0.72 11.93 11.71
CA ARG A 68 -0.30 11.20 12.92
C ARG A 68 -0.11 12.14 14.10
N SER A 69 0.64 13.23 13.91
CA SER A 69 0.89 14.21 14.97
C SER A 69 -0.41 14.81 15.49
N PHE A 70 -1.35 15.15 14.59
CA PHE A 70 -2.66 15.66 14.96
C PHE A 70 -3.47 14.65 15.77
N LEU A 71 -3.57 13.39 15.30
CA LEU A 71 -4.33 12.36 15.99
C LEU A 71 -3.71 12.00 17.34
N CYS A 72 -2.38 11.91 17.43
CA CYS A 72 -1.67 11.64 18.67
C CYS A 72 -2.01 12.69 19.73
N VAL A 73 -1.92 13.99 19.40
CA VAL A 73 -2.29 15.07 20.32
C VAL A 73 -3.77 14.99 20.70
N PHE A 74 -4.65 14.79 19.72
CA PHE A 74 -6.11 14.71 19.93
C PHE A 74 -6.53 13.57 20.88
N PHE A 75 -5.91 12.40 20.75
CA PHE A 75 -6.20 11.25 21.62
C PHE A 75 -5.49 11.35 22.96
N LEU A 76 -4.25 11.88 23.00
CA LEU A 76 -3.51 12.10 24.24
C LEU A 76 -4.24 13.09 25.16
N GLU A 77 -4.78 14.19 24.63
CA GLU A 77 -5.58 15.14 25.40
C GLU A 77 -6.82 14.46 26.01
N ARG A 78 -7.49 13.59 25.26
CA ARG A 78 -8.65 12.83 25.76
C ARG A 78 -8.26 11.82 26.83
N TYR A 79 -7.14 11.13 26.63
CA TYR A 79 -6.61 10.14 27.56
C TYR A 79 -6.23 10.77 28.92
N LEU A 80 -5.65 11.98 28.89
CA LEU A 80 -5.31 12.72 30.11
C LEU A 80 -6.53 13.43 30.74
N SER A 81 -7.57 13.71 29.95
CA SER A 81 -8.78 14.34 30.45
C SER A 81 -9.60 13.42 31.36
N ARG A 82 -10.24 14.01 32.39
CA ARG A 82 -11.24 13.32 33.24
C ARG A 82 -10.76 11.99 33.84
N ARG A 83 -9.47 11.88 34.15
CA ARG A 83 -8.83 10.64 34.64
C ARG A 83 -9.15 9.43 33.76
N ALA A 84 -9.25 9.62 32.45
CA ALA A 84 -9.52 8.51 31.53
C ALA A 84 -8.41 7.46 31.58
N TYR A 85 -7.14 7.87 31.73
CA TYR A 85 -6.03 6.97 32.01
C TYR A 85 -6.25 6.02 33.18
N TYR A 86 -6.94 6.46 34.25
CA TYR A 86 -7.23 5.63 35.41
C TYR A 86 -8.39 4.67 35.14
N ARG A 87 -9.43 5.16 34.44
CA ARG A 87 -10.61 4.35 34.08
C ARG A 87 -10.32 3.31 33.00
N LEU A 88 -9.29 3.55 32.19
CA LEU A 88 -8.81 2.64 31.15
C LEU A 88 -7.66 1.74 31.64
N ASP A 89 -7.27 1.85 32.92
CA ASP A 89 -6.28 0.96 33.51
C ASP A 89 -6.86 -0.46 33.57
N SER A 90 -6.03 -1.47 33.31
CA SER A 90 -6.43 -2.89 33.24
C SER A 90 -7.01 -3.43 34.55
N ASN A 91 -6.81 -2.70 35.66
CA ASN A 91 -7.37 -2.98 36.97
C ASN A 91 -8.79 -2.42 37.20
N SER A 92 -9.32 -1.64 36.25
CA SER A 92 -10.67 -1.05 36.34
C SER A 92 -11.73 -2.01 35.78
N GLU A 93 -12.71 -2.37 36.60
CA GLU A 93 -13.85 -3.20 36.18
C GLU A 93 -14.62 -2.55 35.01
N GLY A 94 -14.80 -3.30 33.92
CA GLY A 94 -15.64 -2.91 32.78
C GLY A 94 -14.92 -2.26 31.59
N THR A 95 -13.60 -2.44 31.46
CA THR A 95 -12.84 -1.88 30.33
C THR A 95 -12.54 -2.93 29.27
N ASP A 96 -13.15 -2.82 28.09
CA ASP A 96 -12.90 -3.68 26.90
C ASP A 96 -11.65 -3.26 26.09
N ILE A 97 -10.95 -2.18 26.50
CA ILE A 97 -9.80 -1.63 25.78
C ILE A 97 -8.52 -2.14 26.44
N ASP A 98 -7.81 -3.00 25.73
CA ASP A 98 -6.49 -3.51 26.07
C ASP A 98 -5.39 -2.54 25.59
N ASN A 99 -4.30 -2.45 26.38
CA ASN A 99 -3.06 -1.70 26.08
C ASN A 99 -3.29 -0.31 25.44
N PRO A 100 -3.96 0.61 26.15
CA PRO A 100 -4.31 1.92 25.61
C PRO A 100 -3.10 2.76 25.19
N ASP A 101 -1.93 2.51 25.80
CA ASP A 101 -0.64 3.09 25.43
C ASP A 101 -0.17 2.59 24.06
N GLN A 102 -0.19 1.27 23.83
CA GLN A 102 0.16 0.66 22.55
C GLN A 102 -0.76 1.16 21.43
N ARG A 103 -2.07 1.22 21.69
CA ARG A 103 -3.05 1.75 20.73
C ARG A 103 -2.78 3.22 20.39
N LEU A 104 -2.39 4.03 21.36
CA LEU A 104 -2.09 5.45 21.13
C LEU A 104 -0.81 5.64 20.29
N THR A 105 0.19 4.76 20.45
CA THR A 105 1.49 4.91 19.77
C THR A 105 1.58 4.20 18.42
N GLU A 106 1.11 2.96 18.35
CA GLU A 106 1.27 2.06 17.20
C GLU A 106 0.04 2.12 16.29
N ASP A 107 -1.17 1.96 16.81
CA ASP A 107 -2.36 1.92 15.94
C ASP A 107 -2.59 3.24 15.22
N ILE A 108 -2.32 4.38 15.86
CA ILE A 108 -2.41 5.69 15.20
C ILE A 108 -1.41 5.80 14.05
N ASP A 109 -0.21 5.23 14.20
CA ASP A 109 0.80 5.22 13.14
C ASP A 109 0.35 4.38 11.95
N TYR A 110 -0.02 3.12 12.21
CA TYR A 110 -0.53 2.21 11.18
C TYR A 110 -1.77 2.79 10.51
N PHE A 111 -2.73 3.30 11.28
CA PHE A 111 -3.96 3.87 10.74
C PHE A 111 -3.67 5.03 9.78
N THR A 112 -2.82 5.98 10.16
CA THR A 112 -2.57 7.17 9.32
C THR A 112 -1.70 6.88 8.10
N SER A 113 -0.70 6.02 8.24
CA SER A 113 0.22 5.66 7.16
C SER A 113 -0.39 4.69 6.16
N GLU A 114 -0.97 3.59 6.64
CA GLU A 114 -1.56 2.55 5.79
C GLU A 114 -2.85 3.03 5.12
N SER A 115 -3.74 3.72 5.84
CA SER A 115 -4.98 4.22 5.22
C SER A 115 -4.72 5.24 4.12
N LEU A 116 -3.75 6.14 4.32
CA LEU A 116 -3.37 7.12 3.30
C LEU A 116 -2.73 6.43 2.09
N SER A 117 -1.82 5.49 2.33
CA SER A 117 -1.13 4.77 1.25
C SER A 117 -2.12 3.91 0.46
N PHE A 118 -2.95 3.12 1.14
CA PHE A 118 -4.00 2.33 0.53
C PHE A 118 -4.94 3.19 -0.33
N LEU A 119 -5.40 4.34 0.18
CA LEU A 119 -6.27 5.23 -0.58
C LEU A 119 -5.60 5.70 -1.88
N LEU A 120 -4.35 6.14 -1.79
CA LEU A 120 -3.60 6.64 -2.95
C LEU A 120 -3.24 5.53 -3.94
N ASP A 121 -2.91 4.34 -3.45
CA ASP A 121 -2.62 3.17 -4.28
C ASP A 121 -3.86 2.69 -5.03
N VAL A 122 -5.03 2.68 -4.37
CA VAL A 122 -6.30 2.35 -5.03
C VAL A 122 -6.63 3.39 -6.10
N LEU A 123 -6.51 4.69 -5.79
CA LEU A 123 -6.77 5.76 -6.76
C LEU A 123 -5.79 5.68 -7.94
N GLY A 124 -4.50 5.49 -7.67
CA GLY A 124 -3.46 5.31 -8.69
C GLY A 124 -3.73 4.09 -9.55
N GLY A 125 -4.07 2.95 -8.94
CA GLY A 125 -4.42 1.72 -9.64
C GLY A 125 -5.64 1.88 -10.56
N ILE A 126 -6.67 2.63 -10.14
CA ILE A 126 -7.82 2.96 -11.00
C ILE A 126 -7.38 3.81 -12.20
N LEU A 127 -6.55 4.83 -11.98
CA LEU A 127 -6.05 5.70 -13.05
C LEU A 127 -5.18 4.92 -14.05
N ASP A 128 -4.28 4.07 -13.55
CA ASP A 128 -3.44 3.20 -14.37
C ASP A 128 -4.30 2.21 -15.15
N LEU A 129 -5.27 1.56 -14.50
CA LEU A 129 -6.20 0.64 -15.15
C LEU A 129 -6.94 1.31 -16.30
N ILE A 130 -7.54 2.49 -16.08
CA ILE A 130 -8.25 3.23 -17.12
C ILE A 130 -7.30 3.62 -18.25
N SER A 131 -6.11 4.11 -17.91
CA SER A 131 -5.12 4.58 -18.89
C SER A 131 -4.62 3.44 -19.76
N PHE A 132 -4.14 2.34 -19.17
CA PHE A 132 -3.63 1.20 -19.91
C PHE A 132 -4.74 0.44 -20.64
N ALA A 133 -5.95 0.37 -20.09
CA ALA A 133 -7.10 -0.17 -20.80
C ALA A 133 -7.41 0.65 -22.06
N ALA A 134 -7.43 1.99 -21.97
CA ALA A 134 -7.66 2.85 -23.12
C ALA A 134 -6.54 2.70 -24.18
N ILE A 135 -5.28 2.67 -23.75
CA ILE A 135 -4.12 2.47 -24.64
C ILE A 135 -4.22 1.12 -25.38
N LEU A 136 -4.56 0.05 -24.64
CA LEU A 136 -4.68 -1.29 -25.21
C LEU A 136 -5.87 -1.37 -26.17
N TRP A 137 -7.01 -0.75 -25.84
CA TRP A 137 -8.19 -0.70 -26.70
C TRP A 137 -7.89 -0.09 -28.07
N VAL A 138 -7.14 1.03 -28.08
CA VAL A 138 -6.73 1.71 -29.32
C VAL A 138 -5.69 0.90 -30.08
N THR A 139 -4.80 0.18 -29.38
CA THR A 139 -3.71 -0.59 -30.01
C THR A 139 -4.22 -1.91 -30.60
N SER A 140 -5.02 -2.68 -29.86
CA SER A 140 -5.59 -3.96 -30.31
C SER A 140 -6.77 -4.41 -29.45
N GLN A 141 -7.96 -4.38 -30.05
CA GLN A 141 -9.20 -4.87 -29.41
C GLN A 141 -9.17 -6.39 -29.17
N SER A 142 -8.50 -7.16 -30.03
CA SER A 142 -8.37 -8.61 -29.85
C SER A 142 -7.52 -8.94 -28.61
N LEU A 143 -6.40 -8.24 -28.41
CA LEU A 143 -5.56 -8.42 -27.22
C LEU A 143 -6.28 -8.02 -25.95
N MET A 144 -7.10 -6.95 -25.98
CA MET A 144 -7.94 -6.56 -24.84
C MET A 144 -8.87 -7.70 -24.41
N GLY A 145 -9.58 -8.32 -25.35
CA GLY A 145 -10.49 -9.43 -25.04
C GLY A 145 -9.78 -10.61 -24.37
N SER A 146 -8.62 -11.02 -24.91
CA SER A 146 -7.81 -12.08 -24.32
C SER A 146 -7.29 -11.73 -22.93
N LEU A 147 -6.84 -10.47 -22.73
CA LEU A 147 -6.34 -10.00 -21.45
C LEU A 147 -7.44 -9.95 -20.38
N LEU A 148 -8.65 -9.51 -20.74
CA LEU A 148 -9.80 -9.51 -19.85
C LEU A 148 -10.21 -10.93 -19.44
N ALA A 149 -10.21 -11.88 -20.38
CA ALA A 149 -10.46 -13.28 -20.07
C ALA A 149 -9.39 -13.83 -19.10
N TYR A 150 -8.11 -13.57 -19.38
CA TYR A 150 -7.00 -13.97 -18.53
C TYR A 150 -7.11 -13.37 -17.11
N ALA A 151 -7.35 -12.06 -17.00
CA ALA A 151 -7.49 -11.36 -15.73
C ALA A 151 -8.70 -11.85 -14.93
N SER A 152 -9.82 -12.15 -15.59
CA SER A 152 -11.03 -12.68 -14.94
C SER A 152 -10.77 -14.06 -14.33
N VAL A 153 -10.14 -14.96 -15.10
CA VAL A 153 -9.77 -16.30 -14.62
C VAL A 153 -8.78 -16.20 -13.45
N GLY A 154 -7.75 -15.37 -13.59
CA GLY A 154 -6.77 -15.13 -12.53
C GLY A 154 -7.41 -14.58 -11.25
N THR A 155 -8.37 -13.65 -11.39
CA THR A 155 -9.11 -13.07 -10.25
C THR A 155 -9.96 -14.12 -9.54
N ILE A 156 -10.67 -14.97 -10.29
CA ILE A 156 -11.48 -16.07 -9.70
C ILE A 156 -10.57 -17.03 -8.92
N ILE A 157 -9.44 -17.43 -9.50
CA ILE A 157 -8.46 -18.30 -8.82
C ILE A 157 -7.95 -17.62 -7.55
N ALA A 158 -7.57 -16.34 -7.62
CA ALA A 158 -7.08 -15.59 -6.48
C ALA A 158 -8.13 -15.48 -5.35
N LEU A 159 -9.41 -15.27 -5.68
CA LEU A 159 -10.50 -15.22 -4.70
C LEU A 159 -10.70 -16.57 -4.00
N VAL A 160 -10.69 -17.67 -4.76
CA VAL A 160 -10.87 -19.03 -4.21
C VAL A 160 -9.69 -19.41 -3.31
N VAL A 161 -8.45 -19.14 -3.76
CA VAL A 161 -7.25 -19.43 -2.97
C VAL A 161 -7.15 -18.50 -1.76
N GLY A 162 -7.48 -17.21 -1.93
CA GLY A 162 -7.42 -16.20 -0.87
C GLY A 162 -8.30 -16.54 0.33
N GLN A 163 -9.52 -17.04 0.10
CA GLN A 163 -10.41 -17.50 1.18
C GLN A 163 -9.77 -18.61 2.03
N ARG A 164 -9.07 -19.57 1.39
CA ARG A 164 -8.35 -20.64 2.11
C ARG A 164 -7.13 -20.10 2.85
N LEU A 165 -6.44 -19.12 2.28
CA LEU A 165 -5.27 -18.52 2.89
C LEU A 165 -5.62 -17.77 4.18
N VAL A 166 -6.77 -17.09 4.22
CA VAL A 166 -7.28 -16.40 5.42
C VAL A 166 -7.53 -17.40 6.55
N GLU A 167 -8.17 -18.53 6.25
CA GLU A 167 -8.41 -19.59 7.23
C GLU A 167 -7.11 -20.17 7.78
N ILE A 168 -6.13 -20.46 6.92
CA ILE A 168 -4.80 -20.95 7.32
C ILE A 168 -4.07 -19.92 8.17
N ASN A 169 -4.11 -18.64 7.79
CA ASN A 169 -3.46 -17.57 8.53
C ASN A 169 -4.05 -17.43 9.94
N TYR A 170 -5.38 -17.51 10.05
CA TYR A 170 -6.07 -17.50 11.33
C TYR A 170 -5.66 -18.68 12.23
N GLU A 171 -5.62 -19.90 11.67
CA GLU A 171 -5.14 -21.08 12.40
C GLU A 171 -3.66 -20.96 12.82
N SER A 172 -2.81 -20.33 12.01
CA SER A 172 -1.42 -20.04 12.35
C SER A 172 -1.31 -19.08 13.54
N LEU A 173 -2.05 -17.96 13.49
CA LEU A 173 -2.11 -16.98 14.58
C LEU A 173 -2.61 -17.61 15.88
N LYS A 174 -3.63 -18.47 15.79
CA LYS A 174 -4.17 -19.21 16.95
C LYS A 174 -3.13 -20.14 17.56
N LYS A 175 -2.43 -20.94 16.76
CA LYS A 175 -1.36 -21.84 17.24
C LYS A 175 -0.20 -21.07 17.87
N GLU A 176 0.18 -19.92 17.30
CA GLU A 176 1.21 -19.06 17.88
C GLU A 176 0.77 -18.50 19.24
N ALA A 177 -0.49 -18.08 19.36
CA ALA A 177 -1.07 -17.63 20.63
C ALA A 177 -1.10 -18.75 21.69
N ASP A 178 -1.52 -19.98 21.32
CA ASP A 178 -1.55 -21.14 22.21
C ASP A 178 -0.14 -21.53 22.70
N LEU A 179 0.87 -21.43 21.82
CA LEU A 179 2.27 -21.64 22.19
C LEU A 179 2.77 -20.57 23.17
N ARG A 180 2.52 -19.28 22.87
CA ARG A 180 2.89 -18.17 23.76
C ARG A 180 2.24 -18.33 25.13
N TYR A 181 0.96 -18.68 25.18
CA TYR A 181 0.25 -18.96 26.42
C TYR A 181 0.89 -20.11 27.19
N SER A 182 1.20 -21.23 26.52
CA SER A 182 1.82 -22.41 27.15
C SER A 182 3.20 -22.08 27.74
N LEU A 183 4.01 -21.28 27.03
CA LEU A 183 5.33 -20.84 27.50
C LEU A 183 5.23 -19.92 28.73
N ILE A 184 4.27 -19.00 28.73
CA ILE A 184 3.97 -18.14 29.89
C ILE A 184 3.55 -19.02 31.08
N HIS A 185 2.66 -19.98 30.86
CA HIS A 185 2.18 -20.88 31.91
C HIS A 185 3.32 -21.71 32.55
N ILE A 186 4.24 -22.24 31.74
CA ILE A 186 5.43 -22.96 32.25
C ILE A 186 6.33 -22.02 33.07
N ARG A 187 6.59 -20.81 32.57
CA ARG A 187 7.40 -19.81 33.29
C ARG A 187 6.77 -19.45 34.63
N ASP A 188 5.46 -19.24 34.66
CA ASP A 188 4.75 -18.81 35.85
C ASP A 188 4.60 -19.96 36.89
N ASN A 189 4.66 -21.22 36.45
CA ASN A 189 4.66 -22.42 37.31
C ASN A 189 6.05 -23.08 37.45
N ALA A 190 7.12 -22.37 37.11
CA ALA A 190 8.48 -22.90 37.15
C ALA A 190 8.97 -23.24 38.57
N GLU A 191 8.31 -22.74 39.62
CA GLU A 191 8.61 -23.12 41.01
C GLU A 191 7.99 -24.46 41.43
N ALA A 192 7.00 -24.97 40.69
CA ALA A 192 6.30 -26.21 40.98
C ALA A 192 6.85 -27.43 40.21
N ILE A 193 7.79 -27.21 39.29
CA ILE A 193 8.46 -28.22 38.45
C ILE A 193 9.93 -28.31 38.87
#